data_AF-A0A2E0BQJ8-F1
#
_entry.id   AF-A0A2E0BQJ8-F1
#
_cell.length_a   1.000
_cell.length_b   1.000
_cell.length_c   1.000
_cell.angle_alpha   90.00
_cell.angle_beta   90.00
_cell.angle_gamma   90.00
#
_symmetry.space_group_name_H-M   'P 1'
#
loop_
_entity.id
_entity.type
_entity.pdbx_description
1 polymer ?
#
loop_
_entity_poly.entity_id
_entity_poly.type
_entity_poly.pdbx_seq_one_letter_code
_entity_poly.pdbx_strand_id
1 'polypeptide(L)'
;MPRKKKLKFEDCIEKIDLEINKRRSRWNLTALSWMDFDDVSQIIRIHIFKKWHLYDQSKSLAPWINTLISNQIKNLIRNNYGNYCRPCLKCAAAESDSLCYIYGTQCSSCPLFAQWEKTKKAAYLTKLPTPLESVQQETEKLELQEFDFNTVLKRLNLKLKKVLKSNEWTVYENLYLKNKTEQEVAKILGYKTSEKNRSPGYKQIKNIKKSIIEKAKEIISEDVNI
;
A
#
# COMPACT_ATOMS: atom_id res chain seq x y z
N MET A 1 -8.62 63.28 -15.39
CA MET A 1 -8.83 61.85 -15.69
C MET A 1 -9.93 61.32 -14.77
N PRO A 2 -10.98 60.64 -15.28
CA PRO A 2 -12.04 60.13 -14.43
C PRO A 2 -11.46 59.09 -13.45
N ARG A 3 -11.74 59.26 -12.15
CA ARG A 3 -11.31 58.31 -11.12
C ARG A 3 -11.95 56.95 -11.43
N LYS A 4 -11.13 55.94 -11.75
CA LYS A 4 -11.61 54.57 -11.94
C LYS A 4 -12.40 54.15 -10.70
N LYS A 5 -13.63 53.67 -10.92
CA LYS A 5 -14.49 53.18 -9.84
C LYS A 5 -13.76 52.07 -9.09
N LYS A 6 -13.74 52.14 -7.75
CA LYS A 6 -13.14 51.09 -6.94
C LYS A 6 -13.88 49.78 -7.17
N LEU A 7 -13.14 48.74 -7.52
CA LEU A 7 -13.65 47.39 -7.72
C LEU A 7 -14.17 46.85 -6.39
N LYS A 8 -15.42 46.38 -6.36
CA LYS A 8 -15.96 45.70 -5.17
C LYS A 8 -15.68 44.20 -5.25
N PHE A 9 -15.77 43.54 -4.10
CA PHE A 9 -15.57 42.09 -4.02
C PHE A 9 -16.62 41.35 -4.83
N GLU A 10 -17.87 41.79 -4.71
CA GLU A 10 -19.05 41.20 -5.34
C GLU A 10 -18.93 41.18 -6.86
N ASP A 11 -18.30 42.22 -7.44
CA ASP A 11 -18.05 42.34 -8.88
C ASP A 11 -17.05 41.28 -9.40
N CYS A 12 -16.35 40.58 -8.51
CA CYS A 12 -15.24 39.67 -8.85
C CYS A 12 -15.44 38.23 -8.40
N ILE A 13 -16.62 37.88 -7.89
CA ILE A 13 -16.91 36.53 -7.35
C ILE A 13 -16.61 35.45 -8.39
N GLU A 14 -17.08 35.59 -9.63
CA GLU A 14 -16.85 34.59 -10.69
C GLU A 14 -15.36 34.36 -10.97
N LYS A 15 -14.57 35.44 -10.97
CA LYS A 15 -13.11 35.35 -11.18
C LYS A 15 -12.41 34.68 -10.01
N ILE A 16 -12.83 35.01 -8.77
CA ILE A 16 -12.31 34.38 -7.56
C ILE A 16 -12.59 32.87 -7.60
N ASP A 17 -13.82 32.49 -7.95
CA ASP A 17 -14.27 31.10 -7.98
C ASP A 17 -13.54 30.29 -9.02
N LEU A 18 -13.29 30.88 -10.18
CA LEU A 18 -12.48 30.25 -11.23
C LEU A 18 -11.04 30.01 -10.76
N GLU A 19 -10.42 30.96 -10.06
CA GLU A 19 -9.07 30.78 -9.49
C GLU A 19 -9.04 29.73 -8.36
N ILE A 20 -10.08 29.64 -7.53
CA ILE A 20 -10.21 28.62 -6.49
C ILE A 20 -10.35 27.23 -7.13
N ASN A 21 -11.25 27.08 -8.11
CA ASN A 21 -11.53 25.80 -8.76
C ASN A 21 -10.31 25.18 -9.44
N LYS A 22 -9.34 25.98 -9.91
CA LYS A 22 -8.05 25.48 -10.42
C LYS A 22 -7.28 24.61 -9.41
N ARG A 23 -7.60 24.72 -8.11
CA ARG A 23 -6.96 23.97 -7.03
C ARG A 23 -7.70 22.69 -6.64
N ARG A 24 -8.91 22.45 -7.18
CA ARG A 24 -9.74 21.29 -6.84
C ARG A 24 -9.01 19.97 -7.03
N SER A 25 -8.39 19.79 -8.19
CA SER A 25 -7.64 18.57 -8.53
C SER A 25 -6.38 18.34 -7.69
N ARG A 26 -5.88 19.37 -7.00
CA ARG A 26 -4.70 19.27 -6.12
C ARG A 26 -5.08 19.09 -4.64
N TRP A 27 -6.36 19.14 -4.31
CA TRP A 27 -6.82 18.94 -2.96
C TRP A 27 -6.86 17.43 -2.64
N ASN A 28 -5.91 17.01 -1.81
CA ASN A 28 -5.66 15.59 -1.55
C ASN A 28 -5.98 15.17 -0.11
N LEU A 29 -6.47 16.09 0.73
CA LEU A 29 -6.86 15.79 2.12
C LEU A 29 -8.27 15.19 2.19
N THR A 30 -8.56 14.24 1.30
CA THR A 30 -9.82 13.48 1.24
C THR A 30 -9.99 12.56 2.45
N ALA A 31 -8.93 12.30 3.20
CA ALA A 31 -8.98 11.57 4.47
C ALA A 31 -9.80 12.29 5.55
N LEU A 32 -10.07 13.59 5.41
CA LEU A 32 -10.93 14.35 6.32
C LEU A 32 -12.37 14.30 5.81
N SER A 33 -13.16 13.39 6.35
CA SER A 33 -14.57 13.19 5.92
C SER A 33 -15.49 14.39 6.16
N TRP A 34 -15.13 15.30 7.06
CA TRP A 34 -15.96 16.43 7.48
C TRP A 34 -15.67 17.75 6.72
N MET A 35 -14.64 17.79 5.85
CA MET A 35 -14.25 19.01 5.14
C MET A 35 -13.92 18.70 3.69
N ASP A 36 -14.90 18.92 2.81
CA ASP A 36 -14.72 18.72 1.38
C ASP A 36 -14.10 19.94 0.68
N PHE A 37 -13.92 19.87 -0.64
CA PHE A 37 -13.34 20.99 -1.36
C PHE A 37 -14.28 22.20 -1.45
N ASP A 38 -15.60 22.00 -1.35
CA ASP A 38 -16.56 23.09 -1.41
C ASP A 38 -16.54 23.89 -0.09
N ASP A 39 -16.40 23.21 1.05
CA ASP A 39 -16.10 23.82 2.36
C ASP A 39 -14.80 24.63 2.30
N VAL A 40 -13.73 24.02 1.76
CA VAL A 40 -12.44 24.70 1.57
C VAL A 40 -12.59 25.93 0.69
N SER A 41 -13.37 25.84 -0.39
CA SER A 41 -13.64 26.95 -1.29
C SER A 41 -14.34 28.11 -0.56
N GLN A 42 -15.32 27.81 0.30
CA GLN A 42 -16.00 28.82 1.11
C GLN A 42 -15.05 29.49 2.11
N ILE A 43 -14.23 28.72 2.83
CA ILE A 43 -13.22 29.25 3.75
C ILE A 43 -12.28 30.22 3.04
N ILE A 44 -11.83 29.86 1.83
CA ILE A 44 -10.94 30.69 1.02
C ILE A 44 -11.65 31.97 0.55
N ARG A 45 -12.91 31.89 0.09
CA ARG A 45 -13.71 33.08 -0.29
C ARG A 45 -13.83 34.06 0.86
N ILE A 46 -14.21 33.57 2.05
CA ILE A 46 -14.32 34.39 3.26
C ILE A 46 -12.97 35.03 3.61
N HIS A 47 -11.88 34.29 3.45
CA HIS A 47 -10.53 34.82 3.70
C HIS A 47 -10.15 35.95 2.74
N ILE A 48 -10.46 35.80 1.45
CA ILE A 48 -10.23 36.83 0.43
C ILE A 48 -11.07 38.07 0.76
N PHE A 49 -12.36 37.90 1.09
CA PHE A 49 -13.24 38.99 1.48
C PHE A 49 -12.69 39.78 2.68
N LYS A 50 -12.29 39.08 3.75
CA LYS A 50 -11.69 39.71 4.94
C LYS A 50 -10.43 40.51 4.61
N LYS A 51 -9.67 40.10 3.59
CA LYS A 51 -8.45 40.78 3.15
C LYS A 51 -8.64 41.71 1.95
N TRP A 52 -9.86 41.87 1.44
CA TRP A 52 -10.13 42.67 0.24
C TRP A 52 -9.68 44.12 0.38
N HIS A 53 -9.79 44.68 1.58
CA HIS A 53 -9.32 46.03 1.89
C HIS A 53 -7.80 46.22 1.71
N LEU A 54 -7.01 45.14 1.72
CA LEU A 54 -5.56 45.16 1.51
C LEU A 54 -5.17 45.06 0.02
N TYR A 55 -6.15 44.85 -0.87
CA TYR A 55 -5.88 44.71 -2.30
C TYR A 55 -5.56 46.05 -2.94
N ASP A 56 -4.35 46.15 -3.50
CA ASP A 56 -3.94 47.26 -4.35
C ASP A 56 -4.57 47.14 -5.74
N GLN A 57 -5.62 47.93 -5.98
CA GLN A 57 -6.39 47.92 -7.23
C GLN A 57 -5.63 48.46 -8.44
N SER A 58 -4.41 49.01 -8.26
CA SER A 58 -3.54 49.35 -9.39
C SER A 58 -2.92 48.11 -10.06
N LYS A 59 -2.91 46.97 -9.36
CA LYS A 59 -2.27 45.71 -9.79
C LYS A 59 -3.30 44.70 -10.28
N SER A 60 -2.86 43.72 -11.06
CA SER A 60 -3.72 42.61 -11.48
C SER A 60 -4.24 41.81 -10.28
N LEU A 61 -5.53 41.47 -10.32
CA LEU A 61 -6.23 40.79 -9.24
C LEU A 61 -5.79 39.32 -9.09
N ALA A 62 -5.61 38.62 -10.20
CA ALA A 62 -5.37 37.17 -10.21
C ALA A 62 -4.09 36.74 -9.47
N PRO A 63 -2.93 37.42 -9.59
CA PRO A 63 -1.74 37.10 -8.81
C PRO A 63 -1.96 37.24 -7.30
N TRP A 64 -2.61 38.32 -6.87
CA TRP A 64 -2.88 38.60 -5.46
C TRP A 64 -3.81 37.54 -4.84
N ILE A 65 -4.92 37.22 -5.53
CA ILE A 65 -5.81 36.13 -5.15
C ILE A 65 -5.05 34.81 -5.06
N ASN A 66 -4.23 34.48 -6.07
CA ASN A 66 -3.50 33.21 -6.10
C ASN A 66 -2.56 33.03 -4.90
N THR A 67 -1.92 34.11 -4.43
CA THR A 67 -1.10 34.08 -3.21
C THR A 67 -1.97 33.78 -1.98
N LEU A 68 -3.13 34.42 -1.85
CA LEU A 68 -4.05 34.16 -0.74
C LEU A 68 -4.57 32.73 -0.75
N ILE A 69 -5.06 32.24 -1.89
CA ILE A 69 -5.55 30.87 -2.07
C ILE A 69 -4.46 29.88 -1.68
N SER A 70 -3.26 30.02 -2.24
CA SER A 70 -2.15 29.09 -2.01
C SER A 70 -1.75 29.04 -0.54
N ASN A 71 -1.71 30.20 0.13
CA ASN A 71 -1.39 30.28 1.54
C ASN A 71 -2.50 29.70 2.42
N GLN A 72 -3.77 29.93 2.08
CA GLN A 72 -4.90 29.34 2.80
C GLN A 72 -4.93 27.82 2.69
N ILE A 73 -4.73 27.27 1.49
CA ILE A 73 -4.62 25.82 1.30
C ILE A 73 -3.47 25.26 2.15
N LYS A 74 -2.27 25.83 2.08
CA LYS A 74 -1.13 25.40 2.92
C LYS A 74 -1.46 25.43 4.42
N ASN A 75 -2.16 26.46 4.88
CA ASN A 75 -2.58 26.59 6.27
C ASN A 75 -3.61 25.54 6.67
N LEU A 76 -4.59 25.26 5.83
CA LEU A 76 -5.59 24.21 6.06
C LEU A 76 -4.94 22.82 6.14
N ILE A 77 -4.02 22.51 5.22
CA ILE A 77 -3.25 21.26 5.23
C ILE A 77 -2.42 21.14 6.51
N ARG A 78 -1.70 22.20 6.87
CA ARG A 78 -0.86 22.23 8.08
C ARG A 78 -1.71 22.06 9.34
N ASN A 79 -2.83 22.78 9.45
CA ASN A 79 -3.65 22.79 10.65
C ASN A 79 -4.38 21.46 10.88
N ASN A 80 -4.90 20.84 9.83
CA ASN A 80 -5.70 19.63 9.97
C ASN A 80 -4.88 18.34 9.94
N TYR A 81 -3.73 18.35 9.26
CA TYR A 81 -2.89 17.17 9.11
C TYR A 81 -1.47 17.40 9.63
N GLY A 82 -0.75 18.36 9.05
CA GLY A 82 0.69 18.53 9.27
C GLY A 82 1.11 18.78 10.74
N ASN A 83 0.26 19.39 11.55
CA ASN A 83 0.53 19.65 12.97
C ASN A 83 0.50 18.38 13.82
N TYR A 84 -0.29 17.38 13.43
CA TYR A 84 -0.51 16.13 14.16
C TYR A 84 0.32 14.98 13.62
N CYS A 85 0.85 15.10 12.41
CA CYS A 85 1.72 14.12 11.77
C CYS A 85 2.94 13.75 12.61
N ARG A 86 3.35 12.48 12.54
CA ARG A 86 4.59 12.01 13.13
C ARG A 86 5.80 12.75 12.54
N PRO A 87 6.83 13.05 13.34
CA PRO A 87 8.01 13.80 12.88
C PRO A 87 8.76 13.07 11.75
N CYS A 88 8.68 11.74 11.71
CA CYS A 88 9.34 10.91 10.71
C CYS A 88 8.92 11.21 9.27
N LEU A 89 7.71 11.76 9.03
CA LEU A 89 7.26 12.13 7.68
C LEU A 89 8.07 13.26 7.04
N LYS A 90 8.84 14.01 7.84
CA LYS A 90 9.70 15.11 7.38
C LYS A 90 11.14 14.92 7.83
N CYS A 91 11.48 13.76 8.37
CA CYS A 91 12.78 13.48 8.96
C CYS A 91 13.74 12.95 7.89
N ALA A 92 14.94 13.51 7.83
CA ALA A 92 15.98 13.04 6.90
C ALA A 92 16.50 11.63 7.25
N ALA A 93 16.32 11.18 8.49
CA ALA A 93 16.74 9.86 8.95
C ALA A 93 15.65 8.78 8.83
N ALA A 94 14.48 9.12 8.28
CA ALA A 94 13.42 8.15 8.03
C ALA A 94 13.71 7.40 6.74
N GLU A 95 13.65 6.07 6.81
CA GLU A 95 13.77 5.16 5.66
C GLU A 95 12.39 4.59 5.30
N SER A 96 12.34 3.60 4.40
CA SER A 96 11.07 2.97 4.00
C SER A 96 10.29 2.42 5.19
N ASP A 97 8.96 2.46 5.07
CA ASP A 97 8.00 1.99 6.07
C ASP A 97 8.17 2.66 7.45
N SER A 98 8.71 1.89 8.40
CA SER A 98 8.88 2.27 9.80
C SER A 98 10.35 2.23 10.22
N LEU A 99 11.27 2.20 9.25
CA LEU A 99 12.71 2.17 9.52
C LEU A 99 13.26 3.57 9.77
N CYS A 100 14.36 3.60 10.53
CA CYS A 100 15.10 4.81 10.81
C CYS A 100 16.60 4.49 10.82
N TYR A 101 17.39 5.21 10.04
CA TYR A 101 18.83 5.01 9.94
C TYR A 101 19.56 5.18 11.29
N ILE A 102 19.07 6.07 12.16
CA ILE A 102 19.72 6.40 13.45
C ILE A 102 19.34 5.41 14.56
N TYR A 103 18.06 5.04 14.63
CA TYR A 103 17.50 4.27 15.76
C TYR A 103 17.04 2.86 15.37
N GLY A 104 17.31 2.43 14.13
CA GLY A 104 16.79 1.21 13.51
C GLY A 104 15.32 1.33 13.11
N THR A 105 14.46 1.76 14.04
CA THR A 105 13.01 1.90 13.82
C THR A 105 12.48 3.26 14.27
N GLN A 106 11.34 3.67 13.71
CA GLN A 106 10.60 4.88 14.08
C GLN A 106 9.85 4.65 15.39
N CYS A 107 10.55 4.78 16.52
CA CYS A 107 10.01 4.51 17.85
C CYS A 107 10.42 5.56 18.89
N SER A 108 9.95 5.37 20.13
CA SER A 108 10.22 6.25 21.28
C SER A 108 11.70 6.36 21.67
N SER A 109 12.59 5.56 21.08
CA SER A 109 14.04 5.76 21.19
C SER A 109 14.49 7.10 20.58
N CYS A 110 13.74 7.62 19.60
CA CYS A 110 13.94 8.98 19.08
C CYS A 110 13.26 10.01 19.99
N PRO A 111 13.97 11.03 20.52
CA PRO A 111 13.37 12.04 21.40
C PRO A 111 12.21 12.82 20.76
N LEU A 112 12.32 13.13 19.46
CA LEU A 112 11.26 13.83 18.72
C LEU A 112 10.01 12.95 18.58
N PHE A 113 10.19 11.66 18.33
CA PHE A 113 9.09 10.71 18.23
C PHE A 113 8.44 10.49 19.60
N ALA A 114 9.22 10.31 20.67
CA ALA A 114 8.71 10.16 22.03
C ALA A 114 7.88 11.37 22.47
N GLN A 115 8.32 12.58 22.14
CA GLN A 115 7.56 13.80 22.45
C GLN A 115 6.25 13.87 21.65
N TRP A 116 6.28 13.50 20.37
CA TRP A 116 5.09 13.42 19.53
C TRP A 116 4.10 12.36 20.06
N GLU A 117 4.61 11.21 20.49
CA GLU A 117 3.82 10.11 21.04
C GLU A 117 3.03 10.54 22.27
N LYS A 118 3.64 11.31 23.18
CA LYS A 118 2.99 11.82 24.38
C LYS A 118 1.96 12.93 24.11
N THR A 119 2.19 13.76 23.09
CA THR A 119 1.43 15.01 22.91
C THR A 119 0.41 14.97 21.78
N LYS A 120 0.73 14.31 20.68
CA LYS A 120 0.03 14.46 19.39
C LYS A 120 -0.50 13.14 18.82
N LYS A 121 0.00 11.98 19.25
CA LYS A 121 -0.45 10.66 18.77
C LYS A 121 -1.95 10.44 18.97
N ALA A 122 -2.49 10.76 20.14
CA ALA A 122 -3.93 10.61 20.40
C ALA A 122 -4.78 11.44 19.41
N ALA A 123 -4.42 12.70 19.20
CA ALA A 123 -5.11 13.57 18.24
C ALA A 123 -4.92 13.08 16.79
N TYR A 124 -3.75 12.57 16.44
CA TYR A 124 -3.48 11.98 15.13
C TYR A 124 -4.41 10.78 14.86
N LEU A 125 -4.48 9.83 15.80
CA LEU A 125 -5.31 8.62 15.69
C LEU A 125 -6.81 8.94 15.68
N THR A 126 -7.24 9.99 16.38
CA THR A 126 -8.65 10.40 16.39
C THR A 126 -9.06 11.09 15.09
N LYS A 127 -8.15 11.85 14.47
CA LYS A 127 -8.46 12.71 13.31
C LYS A 127 -8.26 12.05 11.97
N LEU A 128 -7.48 10.98 11.91
CA LEU A 128 -7.12 10.32 10.66
C LEU A 128 -7.64 8.89 10.67
N PRO A 129 -8.32 8.48 9.59
CA PRO A 129 -8.69 7.09 9.45
C PRO A 129 -7.43 6.23 9.35
N THR A 130 -7.43 5.12 10.08
CA THR A 130 -6.40 4.09 9.97
C THR A 130 -6.57 3.36 8.64
N PRO A 131 -5.49 3.09 7.88
CA PRO A 131 -5.57 2.23 6.69
C PRO A 131 -6.17 0.86 7.04
N LEU A 132 -7.03 0.32 6.19
CA LEU A 132 -7.71 -0.96 6.42
C LEU A 132 -6.72 -2.11 6.64
N GLU A 133 -5.56 -2.05 5.97
CA GLU A 133 -4.47 -3.03 6.07
C GLU A 133 -3.85 -3.03 7.48
N SER A 134 -3.87 -1.90 8.18
CA SER A 134 -3.40 -1.80 9.58
C SER A 134 -4.47 -2.27 10.58
N VAL A 135 -5.75 -2.26 10.18
CA VAL A 135 -6.88 -2.74 11.00
C VAL A 135 -6.96 -4.27 11.03
N GLN A 136 -6.48 -4.95 9.98
CA GLN A 136 -6.37 -6.43 9.98
C GLN A 136 -5.56 -6.93 11.18
N GLN A 137 -4.43 -6.28 11.51
CA GLN A 137 -3.62 -6.67 12.68
C GLN A 137 -4.34 -6.50 14.04
N GLU A 138 -5.27 -5.54 14.16
CA GLU A 138 -6.03 -5.33 15.41
C GLU A 138 -7.26 -6.23 15.51
N THR A 139 -7.83 -6.64 14.37
CA THR A 139 -9.04 -7.50 14.30
C THR A 139 -8.70 -9.00 14.22
N GLU A 140 -7.47 -9.35 13.82
CA GLU A 140 -6.88 -10.70 13.82
C GLU A 140 -6.41 -11.17 15.22
N LYS A 141 -7.07 -10.71 16.29
CA LYS A 141 -7.16 -11.49 17.54
C LYS A 141 -8.36 -12.43 17.56
N LEU A 142 -9.14 -12.46 16.49
CA LEU A 142 -9.85 -13.69 16.14
C LEU A 142 -8.78 -14.63 15.61
N GLU A 143 -8.48 -15.68 16.36
CA GLU A 143 -7.71 -16.83 15.88
C GLU A 143 -8.41 -17.36 14.61
N LEU A 144 -8.06 -16.80 13.45
CA LEU A 144 -8.22 -17.53 12.21
C LEU A 144 -7.43 -18.81 12.47
N GLN A 145 -8.12 -19.96 12.47
CA GLN A 145 -7.44 -21.24 12.45
C GLN A 145 -6.50 -21.20 11.25
N GLU A 146 -5.22 -20.93 11.52
CA GLU A 146 -4.20 -20.96 10.49
C GLU A 146 -4.29 -22.35 9.88
N PHE A 147 -4.71 -22.40 8.62
CA PHE A 147 -4.77 -23.66 7.90
C PHE A 147 -3.33 -24.17 7.78
N ASP A 148 -2.96 -25.15 8.60
CA ASP A 148 -1.58 -25.65 8.64
C ASP A 148 -1.28 -26.51 7.41
N PHE A 149 -0.89 -25.83 6.33
CA PHE A 149 -0.43 -26.44 5.09
C PHE A 149 0.66 -27.49 5.34
N ASN A 150 1.49 -27.35 6.38
CA ASN A 150 2.54 -28.33 6.65
C ASN A 150 1.97 -29.67 7.11
N THR A 151 0.96 -29.66 7.97
CA THR A 151 0.31 -30.89 8.45
C THR A 151 -0.46 -31.59 7.33
N VAL A 152 -1.13 -30.81 6.49
CA VAL A 152 -1.84 -31.26 5.28
C VAL A 152 -0.86 -31.90 4.29
N LEU A 153 0.25 -31.22 3.98
CA LEU A 153 1.31 -31.72 3.09
C LEU A 153 1.95 -33.00 3.63
N LYS A 154 2.24 -33.07 4.94
CA LYS A 154 2.79 -34.28 5.57
C LYS A 154 1.84 -35.47 5.40
N ARG A 155 0.53 -35.28 5.62
CA ARG A 155 -0.48 -36.33 5.42
C ARG A 155 -0.54 -36.79 3.97
N LEU A 156 -0.54 -35.86 3.01
CA LEU A 156 -0.52 -36.17 1.59
C LEU A 156 0.73 -36.96 1.18
N ASN A 157 1.92 -36.53 1.63
CA ASN A 157 3.19 -37.18 1.32
C ASN A 157 3.24 -38.62 1.84
N LEU A 158 2.71 -38.88 3.04
CA LEU A 158 2.62 -40.22 3.62
C LEU A 158 1.69 -41.14 2.81
N LYS A 159 0.55 -40.63 2.33
CA LYS A 159 -0.37 -41.39 1.49
C LYS A 159 0.24 -41.68 0.11
N LEU A 160 0.84 -40.68 -0.52
CA LEU A 160 1.54 -40.84 -1.80
C LEU A 160 2.67 -41.87 -1.72
N LYS A 161 3.42 -41.91 -0.61
CA LYS A 161 4.47 -42.93 -0.42
C LYS A 161 3.94 -44.36 -0.45
N LYS A 162 2.68 -44.60 -0.05
CA LYS A 162 2.04 -45.92 -0.07
C LYS A 162 1.51 -46.31 -1.45
N VAL A 163 1.09 -45.33 -2.25
CA VAL A 163 0.40 -45.54 -3.54
C VAL A 163 1.36 -45.49 -4.75
N LEU A 164 2.44 -44.71 -4.65
CA LEU A 164 3.42 -44.54 -5.73
C LEU A 164 4.35 -45.76 -5.83
N LYS A 165 4.67 -46.17 -7.07
CA LYS A 165 5.69 -47.19 -7.33
C LYS A 165 7.07 -46.65 -6.96
N SER A 166 8.05 -47.53 -6.71
CA SER A 166 9.43 -47.13 -6.32
C SER A 166 10.01 -46.04 -7.23
N ASN A 167 9.90 -46.20 -8.55
CA ASN A 167 10.41 -45.21 -9.51
C ASN A 167 9.61 -43.90 -9.50
N GLU A 168 8.29 -43.96 -9.28
CA GLU A 168 7.43 -42.76 -9.18
C GLU A 168 7.74 -41.99 -7.89
N TRP A 169 7.98 -42.70 -6.78
CA TRP A 169 8.38 -42.09 -5.50
C TRP A 169 9.75 -41.40 -5.63
N THR A 170 10.73 -42.04 -6.27
CA THR A 170 12.04 -41.41 -6.50
C THR A 170 11.92 -40.13 -7.32
N VAL A 171 11.08 -40.10 -8.36
CA VAL A 171 10.80 -38.88 -9.13
C VAL A 171 10.14 -37.83 -8.24
N TYR A 172 9.11 -38.22 -7.48
CA TYR A 172 8.35 -37.31 -6.63
C TYR A 172 9.23 -36.65 -5.56
N GLU A 173 10.00 -37.45 -4.81
CA GLU A 173 10.88 -36.97 -3.74
C GLU A 173 11.94 -36.00 -4.27
N ASN A 174 12.59 -36.35 -5.39
CA ASN A 174 13.66 -35.51 -5.91
C ASN A 174 13.14 -34.21 -6.52
N LEU A 175 11.97 -34.21 -7.17
CA LEU A 175 11.41 -33.01 -7.80
C LEU A 175 10.69 -32.09 -6.80
N TYR A 176 9.84 -32.64 -5.94
CA TYR A 176 8.90 -31.84 -5.13
C TYR A 176 9.34 -31.67 -3.67
N LEU A 177 10.22 -32.53 -3.14
CA LEU A 177 10.75 -32.39 -1.77
C LEU A 177 12.18 -31.86 -1.75
N LYS A 178 13.01 -32.25 -2.73
CA LYS A 178 14.44 -31.88 -2.80
C LYS A 178 14.74 -30.80 -3.85
N ASN A 179 13.73 -30.27 -4.55
CA ASN A 179 13.86 -29.22 -5.57
C ASN A 179 14.94 -29.46 -6.64
N LYS A 180 15.14 -30.72 -7.05
CA LYS A 180 16.08 -31.04 -8.13
C LYS A 180 15.47 -30.80 -9.49
N THR A 181 16.32 -30.58 -10.49
CA THR A 181 15.90 -30.42 -11.88
C THR A 181 15.56 -31.76 -12.53
N GLU A 182 14.71 -31.74 -13.56
CA GLU A 182 14.34 -32.95 -14.31
C GLU A 182 15.56 -33.68 -14.90
N GLN A 183 16.60 -32.92 -15.28
CA GLN A 183 17.83 -33.48 -15.84
C GLN A 183 18.63 -34.27 -14.80
N GLU A 184 18.69 -33.80 -13.56
CA GLU A 184 19.35 -34.50 -12.46
C GLU A 184 18.58 -35.78 -12.09
N VAL A 185 17.25 -35.70 -12.06
CA VAL A 185 16.39 -36.87 -11.82
C VAL A 185 16.54 -37.91 -12.93
N ALA A 186 16.66 -37.48 -14.19
CA ALA A 186 16.91 -38.38 -15.31
C ALA A 186 18.25 -39.12 -15.19
N LYS A 187 19.29 -38.42 -14.74
CA LYS A 187 20.61 -39.03 -14.47
C LYS A 187 20.52 -40.05 -13.33
N ILE A 188 19.82 -39.72 -12.25
CA ILE A 188 19.61 -40.63 -11.09
C ILE A 188 18.88 -41.91 -11.51
N LEU A 189 17.93 -41.81 -12.44
CA LEU A 189 17.17 -42.95 -12.97
C LEU A 189 17.88 -43.70 -14.10
N GLY A 190 19.10 -43.28 -14.47
CA GLY A 190 19.90 -43.94 -15.51
C GLY A 190 19.36 -43.76 -16.94
N TYR A 191 18.49 -42.77 -17.18
CA TYR A 191 18.00 -42.48 -18.52
C TYR A 191 19.11 -41.88 -19.38
N LYS A 192 19.30 -42.43 -20.59
CA LYS A 192 20.27 -41.97 -21.58
C LYS A 192 19.52 -41.33 -22.77
N THR A 193 20.10 -40.31 -23.38
CA THR A 193 19.63 -39.75 -24.66
C THR A 193 20.65 -39.99 -25.76
N SER A 194 20.17 -40.39 -26.93
CA SER A 194 20.96 -40.52 -28.16
C SER A 194 20.91 -39.26 -29.06
N GLU A 195 20.08 -38.28 -28.73
CA GLU A 195 19.84 -37.07 -29.55
C GLU A 195 20.42 -35.80 -28.89
N LYS A 196 21.19 -35.01 -29.66
CA LYS A 196 21.67 -33.68 -29.25
C LYS A 196 20.47 -32.74 -29.00
N ASN A 197 20.48 -31.99 -27.90
CA ASN A 197 19.46 -31.02 -27.44
C ASN A 197 18.18 -31.57 -26.79
N ARG A 198 18.10 -32.86 -26.41
CA ARG A 198 17.00 -33.37 -25.56
C ARG A 198 17.50 -33.82 -24.20
N SER A 199 16.78 -33.42 -23.15
CA SER A 199 17.02 -33.91 -21.80
C SER A 199 16.76 -35.42 -21.72
N PRO A 200 17.67 -36.21 -21.11
CA PRO A 200 17.50 -37.65 -20.96
C PRO A 200 16.14 -37.99 -20.34
N GLY A 201 15.42 -38.96 -20.92
CA GLY A 201 14.16 -39.46 -20.34
C GLY A 201 13.00 -38.44 -20.26
N TYR A 202 13.04 -37.30 -20.95
CA TYR A 202 12.01 -36.24 -20.87
C TYR A 202 10.57 -36.76 -20.97
N LYS A 203 10.28 -37.62 -21.97
CA LYS A 203 8.93 -38.19 -22.16
C LYS A 203 8.54 -39.13 -21.01
N GLN A 204 9.49 -39.89 -20.47
CA GLN A 204 9.26 -40.81 -19.36
C GLN A 204 9.00 -40.05 -18.06
N ILE A 205 9.80 -39.04 -17.74
CA ILE A 205 9.60 -38.18 -16.57
C ILE A 205 8.27 -37.43 -16.68
N LYS A 206 7.93 -36.91 -17.86
CA LYS A 206 6.63 -36.24 -18.11
C LYS A 206 5.45 -37.18 -17.88
N ASN A 207 5.53 -38.43 -18.34
CA ASN A 207 4.48 -39.43 -18.10
C ASN A 207 4.38 -39.80 -16.61
N ILE A 208 5.50 -39.94 -15.92
CA ILE A 208 5.53 -40.23 -14.47
C ILE A 208 4.93 -39.06 -13.68
N LYS A 209 5.26 -37.81 -14.03
CA LYS A 209 4.64 -36.62 -13.45
C LYS A 209 3.12 -36.64 -13.61
N LYS A 210 2.63 -36.98 -14.81
CA LYS A 210 1.19 -37.07 -15.08
C LYS A 210 0.52 -38.13 -14.19
N SER A 211 1.11 -39.33 -14.11
CA SER A 211 0.67 -40.42 -13.23
C SER A 211 0.62 -40.00 -11.75
N ILE A 212 1.66 -39.32 -11.26
CA ILE A 212 1.73 -38.83 -9.87
C ILE A 212 0.62 -37.81 -9.60
N ILE A 213 0.38 -36.87 -10.53
CA ILE A 213 -0.66 -35.84 -10.37
C ILE A 213 -2.07 -36.46 -10.38
N GLU A 214 -2.33 -37.43 -11.26
CA GLU A 214 -3.62 -38.13 -11.31
C GLU A 214 -3.89 -38.86 -9.98
N LYS A 215 -2.92 -39.63 -9.47
CA LYS A 215 -3.04 -40.31 -8.16
C LYS A 215 -3.15 -39.35 -6.98
N ALA A 216 -2.44 -38.22 -7.02
CA ALA A 216 -2.56 -37.20 -5.98
C ALA A 216 -3.96 -36.57 -5.96
N LYS A 217 -4.56 -36.33 -7.14
CA LYS A 217 -5.93 -35.82 -7.26
C LYS A 217 -6.96 -36.82 -6.72
N GLU A 218 -6.80 -38.10 -7.05
CA GLU A 218 -7.67 -39.17 -6.52
C GLU A 218 -7.65 -39.19 -4.98
N ILE A 219 -6.46 -39.17 -4.38
CA ILE A 219 -6.28 -39.12 -2.92
C ILE A 219 -6.95 -37.89 -2.31
N ILE A 220 -6.82 -36.72 -2.96
CA ILE A 220 -7.45 -35.48 -2.47
C ILE A 220 -8.98 -35.53 -2.61
N SER A 221 -9.50 -36.17 -3.65
CA SER A 221 -10.95 -36.29 -3.86
C SER A 221 -11.63 -37.32 -2.96
N GLU A 222 -10.93 -38.39 -2.58
CA GLU A 222 -11.47 -39.45 -1.72
C GLU A 222 -11.42 -39.09 -0.24
N ASP A 223 -10.45 -38.28 0.19
CA ASP A 223 -10.33 -37.82 1.57
C ASP A 223 -10.78 -36.36 1.75
N VAL A 224 -12.01 -36.19 2.24
CA VAL A 224 -12.59 -34.88 2.63
C VAL A 224 -11.83 -34.23 3.82
N ASN A 225 -10.94 -34.97 4.49
CA ASN A 225 -10.16 -34.55 5.66
C ASN A 225 -8.64 -34.50 5.41
N ILE A 226 -8.20 -33.92 4.29
CA ILE A 226 -6.79 -33.52 4.10
C ILE A 226 -6.57 -32.14 4.73
#